data_AF-A0A818USY0-F1
#
_entry.id   AF-A0A818USY0-F1
#
_cell.length_a   1.000
_cell.length_b   1.000
_cell.length_c   1.000
_cell.angle_alpha   90.00
_cell.angle_beta   90.00
_cell.angle_gamma   90.00
#
_symmetry.space_group_name_H-M   'P 1'
#
loop_
_entity.id
_entity.type
_entity.pdbx_description
1 polymer ?
#
loop_
_entity_poly.entity_id
_entity_poly.type
_entity_poly.pdbx_seq_one_letter_code
_entity_poly.pdbx_strand_id
1 'polypeptide(L)'
;MGNIIQGLKTHALDRRNDQYGIYRSKSDHPERVDLDKVVIELSSGEKLRQPSQAPAPDACSEFYVACRCNEFDKVVELLHRITFDEINRLEPNGSTALHAACYHGHGRIVKLLLEAGADRAVQNKYKCLPYDEALTSDIKELFFRVPNSNRLVSITGAIEWELIDVNVLENATEERRIIKSVYDHFIQTHTIQKMFEQIEKNYIKKSLSNIRGIDHVKDFFRKATEEQDPRWIIKAYTAETDFYSYLNTEIAGGATQCQNERRYIIALLSYHSSLDTYSFTGSGYRVVRMTTDDISKYKPNCCLMTKSFLSSSIDRKIAELFLHRQELEYEKTGVKQRQKADGKSIKSWTMCKYTLKHRRTGLHVENSSQYPNEGELLIMPYTVFKILKVSQVKAPYLPNEPFITEIELEECDQYMET
;
A
#
# COMPACT_ATOMS: atom_id res chain seq x y z
N MET A 1 -17.07 34.75 -8.57
CA MET A 1 -16.23 33.63 -9.04
C MET A 1 -14.75 33.98 -9.17
N GLY A 2 -14.32 35.25 -9.34
CA GLY A 2 -12.88 35.60 -9.41
C GLY A 2 -12.12 35.62 -8.08
N ASN A 3 -12.78 35.92 -6.95
CA ASN A 3 -12.09 36.13 -5.66
C ASN A 3 -11.79 34.84 -4.87
N ILE A 4 -12.45 33.71 -5.15
CA ILE A 4 -12.15 32.41 -4.51
C ILE A 4 -10.89 31.79 -5.15
N ILE A 5 -10.66 32.05 -6.44
CA ILE A 5 -9.48 31.58 -7.18
C ILE A 5 -8.22 32.36 -6.76
N GLN A 6 -8.35 33.61 -6.30
CA GLN A 6 -7.21 34.45 -5.92
C GLN A 6 -6.63 34.10 -4.54
N GLY A 7 -7.46 33.65 -3.59
CA GLY A 7 -7.03 33.28 -2.23
C GLY A 7 -6.27 31.94 -2.14
N LEU A 8 -6.36 31.09 -3.17
CA LEU A 8 -5.68 29.81 -3.25
C LEU A 8 -4.40 29.84 -4.12
N LYS A 9 -4.09 31.00 -4.73
CA LYS A 9 -2.91 31.19 -5.61
C LYS A 9 -1.59 31.41 -4.87
N THR A 10 -1.59 31.59 -3.54
CA THR A 10 -0.42 32.10 -2.80
C THR A 10 0.48 31.05 -2.13
N HIS A 11 0.23 29.75 -2.30
CA HIS A 11 1.15 28.71 -1.77
C HIS A 11 1.75 27.81 -2.86
N ALA A 12 2.08 28.42 -4.00
CA ALA A 12 3.02 27.86 -4.96
C ALA A 12 4.45 28.33 -4.62
N LEU A 13 5.23 27.48 -3.98
CA LEU A 13 6.70 27.39 -4.10
C LEU A 13 7.04 25.91 -3.86
N ASP A 14 7.13 25.08 -4.90
CA ASP A 14 8.25 24.97 -5.84
C ASP A 14 9.45 24.21 -5.25
N ARG A 15 9.59 22.94 -5.67
CA ARG A 15 10.79 22.28 -6.21
C ARG A 15 10.68 20.76 -6.03
N ARG A 16 10.01 20.09 -6.99
CA ARG A 16 10.40 18.71 -7.33
C ARG A 16 11.71 18.83 -8.07
N ASN A 17 12.79 18.40 -7.42
CA ASN A 17 14.05 18.20 -8.08
C ASN A 17 13.95 16.87 -8.84
N ASP A 18 13.57 16.94 -10.11
CA ASP A 18 13.57 15.83 -11.06
C ASP A 18 15.02 15.40 -11.37
N GLN A 19 15.70 14.77 -10.40
CA GLN A 19 17.08 14.29 -10.61
C GLN A 19 17.15 12.82 -11.07
N TYR A 20 16.01 12.14 -11.29
CA TYR A 20 15.98 10.76 -11.79
C TYR A 20 15.52 10.64 -13.25
N GLY A 21 15.66 11.73 -14.02
CA GLY A 21 15.59 11.68 -15.47
C GLY A 21 16.90 11.17 -16.07
N ILE A 22 17.16 9.85 -16.05
CA ILE A 22 18.02 9.19 -17.04
C ILE A 22 17.47 7.78 -17.30
N TYR A 23 16.80 7.61 -18.44
CA TYR A 23 16.63 6.30 -19.07
C TYR A 23 18.02 5.79 -19.45
N ARG A 24 18.45 4.65 -18.89
CA ARG A 24 19.44 3.80 -19.56
C ARG A 24 18.70 2.64 -20.20
N SER A 25 18.86 2.50 -21.50
CA SER A 25 18.36 1.36 -22.23
C SER A 25 19.26 0.14 -21.96
N LYS A 26 18.78 -1.07 -22.25
CA LYS A 26 19.52 -2.35 -22.11
C LYS A 26 20.88 -2.40 -22.83
N SER A 27 21.27 -1.36 -23.57
CA SER A 27 22.51 -1.28 -24.37
C SER A 27 23.78 -0.94 -23.59
N ASP A 28 23.69 -0.48 -22.33
CA ASP A 28 24.85 0.13 -21.65
C ASP A 28 25.60 -0.81 -20.68
N HIS A 29 25.33 -2.11 -20.75
CA HIS A 29 26.07 -3.12 -19.98
C HIS A 29 27.05 -3.88 -20.88
N PRO A 30 28.29 -4.13 -20.41
CA PRO A 30 29.31 -4.84 -21.19
C PRO A 30 28.82 -6.23 -21.62
N GLU A 31 29.15 -6.57 -22.87
CA GLU A 31 28.66 -7.74 -23.60
C GLU A 31 28.87 -9.07 -22.87
N ARG A 32 27.95 -9.99 -23.18
CA ARG A 32 27.87 -11.39 -22.72
C ARG A 32 29.23 -12.08 -22.78
N VAL A 33 29.66 -12.65 -21.66
CA VAL A 33 30.71 -13.69 -21.66
C VAL A 33 30.09 -15.00 -22.17
N ASP A 34 30.69 -15.50 -23.25
CA ASP A 34 30.37 -16.74 -23.94
C ASP A 34 30.63 -17.94 -23.02
N LEU A 35 29.61 -18.77 -22.79
CA LEU A 35 29.63 -19.85 -21.78
C LEU A 35 29.98 -21.24 -22.34
N ASP A 36 30.47 -21.32 -23.57
CA ASP A 36 30.97 -22.58 -24.13
C ASP A 36 32.50 -22.69 -23.97
N LYS A 37 32.96 -23.22 -22.82
CA LYS A 37 34.23 -23.99 -22.75
C LYS A 37 34.43 -24.77 -21.42
N VAL A 38 34.22 -26.09 -21.52
CA VAL A 38 35.02 -27.24 -20.98
C VAL A 38 35.15 -27.36 -19.44
N VAL A 39 34.49 -28.24 -18.67
CA VAL A 39 34.35 -29.74 -18.62
C VAL A 39 35.43 -30.47 -17.76
N ILE A 40 34.95 -31.13 -16.67
CA ILE A 40 35.43 -32.36 -15.94
C ILE A 40 36.69 -32.21 -15.05
N GLU A 41 36.78 -32.67 -13.77
CA GLU A 41 36.61 -34.05 -13.26
C GLU A 41 36.42 -34.16 -11.72
N LEU A 42 35.89 -35.31 -11.30
CA LEU A 42 35.49 -35.72 -9.94
C LEU A 42 36.64 -36.34 -9.13
N SER A 43 36.48 -36.29 -7.79
CA SER A 43 36.56 -37.43 -6.84
C SER A 43 37.51 -37.27 -5.63
N SER A 44 36.93 -37.35 -4.42
CA SER A 44 37.14 -38.44 -3.42
C SER A 44 37.07 -37.94 -1.97
N GLY A 45 36.16 -38.54 -1.17
CA GLY A 45 36.48 -38.99 0.20
C GLY A 45 36.11 -38.12 1.43
N GLU A 46 35.16 -38.68 2.20
CA GLU A 46 35.03 -38.67 3.68
C GLU A 46 34.20 -37.60 4.42
N LYS A 47 33.28 -38.13 5.25
CA LYS A 47 32.35 -37.44 6.15
C LYS A 47 33.02 -37.14 7.50
N LEU A 48 32.90 -35.91 8.01
CA LEU A 48 32.86 -35.58 9.44
C LEU A 48 31.94 -34.36 9.65
N ARG A 49 31.05 -34.43 10.65
CA ARG A 49 30.16 -33.32 11.06
C ARG A 49 30.86 -32.40 12.06
N GLN A 50 30.62 -31.08 11.92
CA GLN A 50 30.75 -29.92 12.86
C GLN A 50 31.62 -28.78 12.27
N PRO A 51 31.57 -27.53 12.79
CA PRO A 51 30.45 -26.61 13.04
C PRO A 51 30.35 -25.55 11.90
N SER A 52 29.24 -24.80 11.81
CA SER A 52 28.94 -23.85 10.72
C SER A 52 30.05 -22.82 10.48
N GLN A 53 30.86 -23.04 9.44
CA GLN A 53 31.84 -22.08 8.93
C GLN A 53 31.10 -20.87 8.34
N ALA A 54 31.50 -19.66 8.74
CA ALA A 54 31.10 -18.45 8.04
C ALA A 54 31.51 -18.58 6.56
N PRO A 55 30.63 -18.27 5.59
CA PRO A 55 30.94 -18.42 4.18
C PRO A 55 32.11 -17.50 3.78
N ALA A 56 32.91 -17.95 2.82
CA ALA A 56 34.01 -17.17 2.25
C ALA A 56 33.54 -15.76 1.83
N PRO A 57 34.36 -14.72 1.99
CA PRO A 57 33.94 -13.31 1.88
C PRO A 57 33.32 -12.89 0.53
N ASP A 58 33.45 -13.72 -0.52
CA ASP A 58 32.94 -13.44 -1.87
C ASP A 58 31.89 -14.45 -2.37
N ALA A 59 31.51 -15.46 -1.58
CA ALA A 59 30.52 -16.45 -2.02
C ALA A 59 29.09 -15.93 -1.80
N CYS A 60 28.24 -16.01 -2.84
CA CYS A 60 26.84 -15.61 -2.71
C CYS A 60 26.09 -16.51 -1.71
N SER A 61 25.04 -15.98 -1.06
CA SER A 61 24.22 -16.79 -0.16
C SER A 61 23.53 -17.96 -0.87
N GLU A 62 23.31 -19.06 -0.14
CA GLU A 62 22.58 -20.24 -0.66
C GLU A 62 21.19 -19.85 -1.18
N PHE A 63 20.50 -18.95 -0.47
CA PHE A 63 19.20 -18.43 -0.86
C PHE A 63 19.23 -17.66 -2.17
N TYR A 64 20.22 -16.78 -2.35
CA TYR A 64 20.41 -16.06 -3.60
C TYR A 64 20.71 -17.00 -4.77
N VAL A 65 21.59 -17.99 -4.56
CA VAL A 65 21.96 -18.97 -5.59
C VAL A 65 20.75 -19.79 -6.01
N ALA A 66 19.93 -20.27 -5.07
CA ALA A 66 18.71 -21.01 -5.37
C ALA A 66 17.73 -20.17 -6.20
N CYS A 67 17.56 -18.88 -5.87
CA CYS A 67 16.73 -17.95 -6.64
C CYS A 67 17.28 -17.70 -8.05
N ARG A 68 18.60 -17.56 -8.19
CA ARG A 68 19.29 -17.35 -9.47
C ARG A 68 19.18 -18.57 -10.40
N CYS A 69 19.31 -19.77 -9.84
CA CYS A 69 19.33 -21.05 -10.56
C CYS A 69 17.95 -21.67 -10.81
N ASN A 70 16.86 -20.97 -10.44
CA ASN A 70 15.48 -21.42 -10.57
C ASN A 70 15.12 -22.68 -9.74
N GLU A 71 15.77 -22.86 -8.58
CA GLU A 71 15.54 -24.02 -7.70
C GLU A 71 14.31 -23.79 -6.80
N PHE A 72 13.12 -23.79 -7.40
CA PHE A 72 11.87 -23.37 -6.74
C PHE A 72 11.62 -24.07 -5.40
N ASP A 73 11.74 -25.41 -5.33
CA ASP A 73 11.47 -26.17 -4.09
C ASP A 73 12.48 -25.83 -2.99
N LYS A 74 13.73 -25.55 -3.38
CA LYS A 74 14.78 -25.13 -2.45
C LYS A 74 14.53 -23.73 -1.92
N VAL A 75 14.07 -22.81 -2.78
CA VAL A 75 13.64 -21.47 -2.35
C VAL A 75 12.49 -21.55 -1.34
N VAL A 76 11.50 -22.41 -1.58
CA VAL A 76 10.40 -22.64 -0.62
C VAL A 76 10.93 -23.20 0.69
N GLU A 77 11.81 -24.21 0.68
CA GLU A 77 12.41 -24.77 1.90
C GLU A 77 13.17 -23.69 2.70
N LEU A 78 13.98 -22.88 2.03
CA LEU A 78 14.80 -21.85 2.66
C LEU A 78 13.95 -20.71 3.23
N LEU A 79 12.88 -20.29 2.54
CA LEU A 79 11.97 -19.25 3.05
C LEU A 79 11.34 -19.58 4.41
N HIS A 80 11.14 -20.87 4.72
CA HIS A 80 10.64 -21.29 6.04
C HIS A 80 11.70 -21.21 7.16
N ARG A 81 12.97 -21.01 6.81
CA ARG A 81 14.12 -21.09 7.72
C ARG A 81 14.83 -19.75 7.90
N ILE A 82 14.80 -18.89 6.88
CA ILE A 82 15.48 -17.60 6.90
C ILE A 82 14.59 -16.50 7.46
N THR A 83 15.22 -15.46 8.00
CA THR A 83 14.59 -14.25 8.52
C THR A 83 14.29 -13.24 7.41
N PHE A 84 13.47 -12.23 7.70
CA PHE A 84 13.14 -11.15 6.76
C PHE A 84 14.38 -10.37 6.29
N ASP A 85 15.33 -10.13 7.19
CA ASP A 85 16.60 -9.46 6.85
C ASP A 85 17.43 -10.30 5.87
N GLU A 86 17.36 -11.63 5.98
CA GLU A 86 18.05 -12.55 5.09
C GLU A 86 17.40 -12.65 3.69
N ILE A 87 16.09 -12.45 3.58
CA ILE A 87 15.39 -12.36 2.27
C ILE A 87 15.95 -11.17 1.45
N ASN A 88 16.24 -10.06 2.13
CA ASN A 88 16.71 -8.81 1.54
C ASN A 88 18.24 -8.65 1.61
N ARG A 89 18.96 -9.73 1.93
CA ARG A 89 20.42 -9.71 2.02
C ARG A 89 21.04 -9.24 0.71
N LEU A 90 21.98 -8.30 0.83
CA LEU A 90 22.77 -7.81 -0.30
C LEU A 90 23.92 -8.77 -0.57
N GLU A 91 24.06 -9.17 -1.84
CA GLU A 91 25.18 -9.95 -2.33
C GLU A 91 26.37 -9.06 -2.73
N PRO A 92 27.54 -9.61 -3.11
CA PRO A 92 28.72 -8.80 -3.43
C PRO A 92 28.52 -7.73 -4.51
N ASN A 93 27.56 -7.90 -5.44
CA ASN A 93 27.19 -6.89 -6.44
C ASN A 93 26.09 -5.91 -5.97
N GLY A 94 25.68 -5.98 -4.70
CA GLY A 94 24.57 -5.23 -4.11
C GLY A 94 23.19 -5.75 -4.50
N SER A 95 23.08 -6.85 -5.25
CA SER A 95 21.79 -7.41 -5.63
C SER A 95 21.19 -8.24 -4.49
N THR A 96 19.87 -8.28 -4.43
CA THR A 96 19.09 -9.21 -3.58
C THR A 96 18.68 -10.45 -4.38
N ALA A 97 18.14 -11.46 -3.70
CA ALA A 97 17.56 -12.63 -4.35
C ALA A 97 16.44 -12.25 -5.36
N LEU A 98 15.67 -11.20 -5.06
CA LEU A 98 14.63 -10.67 -5.95
C LEU A 98 15.21 -10.11 -7.26
N HIS A 99 16.35 -9.40 -7.22
CA HIS A 99 17.05 -8.96 -8.43
C HIS A 99 17.45 -10.15 -9.31
N ALA A 100 18.02 -11.19 -8.70
CA ALA A 100 18.46 -12.39 -9.43
C ALA A 100 17.29 -13.07 -10.14
N ALA A 101 16.18 -13.30 -9.43
CA ALA A 101 14.99 -13.90 -10.00
C ALA A 101 14.40 -13.05 -11.14
N CYS A 102 14.45 -11.71 -11.03
CA CYS A 102 13.96 -10.80 -12.06
C CYS A 102 14.84 -10.80 -13.31
N TYR A 103 16.15 -10.68 -13.13
CA TYR A 103 17.15 -10.69 -14.20
C TYR A 103 17.11 -11.97 -15.03
N HIS A 104 16.99 -13.12 -14.36
CA HIS A 104 16.99 -14.42 -15.02
C HIS A 104 15.62 -14.88 -15.53
N GLY A 105 14.56 -14.11 -15.30
CA GLY A 105 13.25 -14.43 -15.85
C GLY A 105 12.40 -15.40 -15.03
N HIS A 106 12.72 -15.64 -13.77
CA HIS A 106 12.10 -16.68 -12.95
C HIS A 106 10.81 -16.21 -12.29
N GLY A 107 9.77 -15.95 -13.10
CA GLY A 107 8.52 -15.34 -12.65
C GLY A 107 7.84 -16.05 -11.46
N ARG A 108 7.93 -17.39 -11.37
CA ARG A 108 7.40 -18.16 -10.22
C ARG A 108 8.12 -17.83 -8.92
N ILE A 109 9.44 -17.69 -8.96
CA ILE A 109 10.27 -17.31 -7.81
C ILE A 109 10.08 -15.83 -7.50
N VAL A 110 10.01 -14.96 -8.51
CA VAL A 110 9.69 -13.53 -8.31
C VAL A 110 8.36 -13.37 -7.58
N LYS A 111 7.33 -14.10 -8.01
CA LYS A 111 6.05 -14.14 -7.30
C LYS A 111 6.24 -14.59 -5.86
N LEU A 112 6.88 -15.73 -5.61
CA LEU A 112 7.09 -16.25 -4.26
C LEU A 112 7.87 -15.30 -3.33
N LEU A 113 8.93 -14.66 -3.83
CA LEU A 113 9.73 -13.70 -3.05
C LEU A 113 8.93 -12.44 -2.69
N LEU A 114 8.13 -11.93 -3.62
CA LEU A 114 7.22 -10.82 -3.36
C LEU A 114 6.12 -11.21 -2.34
N GLU A 115 5.70 -12.48 -2.34
CA GLU A 115 4.72 -13.09 -1.42
C GLU A 115 5.29 -13.13 0.00
N ALA A 116 6.58 -13.39 0.12
CA ALA A 116 7.35 -13.41 1.36
C ALA A 116 7.81 -12.01 1.83
N GLY A 117 7.40 -10.94 1.15
CA GLY A 117 7.69 -9.55 1.55
C GLY A 117 9.07 -9.04 1.13
N ALA A 118 9.72 -9.65 0.13
CA ALA A 118 10.98 -9.13 -0.40
C ALA A 118 10.84 -7.66 -0.83
N ASP A 119 11.81 -6.83 -0.42
CA ASP A 119 11.81 -5.40 -0.66
C ASP A 119 12.06 -5.11 -2.16
N ARG A 120 11.14 -4.35 -2.73
CA ARG A 120 11.06 -4.01 -4.14
C ARG A 120 11.88 -2.76 -4.48
N ALA A 121 12.29 -2.00 -3.46
CA ALA A 121 12.94 -0.70 -3.57
C ALA A 121 14.46 -0.74 -3.31
N VAL A 122 15.02 -1.92 -3.02
CA VAL A 122 16.46 -2.07 -2.82
C VAL A 122 17.21 -1.76 -4.11
N GLN A 123 18.19 -0.86 -4.05
CA GLN A 123 19.07 -0.58 -5.19
C GLN A 123 20.34 -1.42 -5.10
N ASN A 124 20.69 -2.07 -6.22
CA ASN A 124 22.00 -2.72 -6.34
C ASN A 124 23.13 -1.69 -6.56
N LYS A 125 24.39 -2.15 -6.66
CA LYS A 125 25.54 -1.24 -6.88
C LYS A 125 25.47 -0.46 -8.20
N TYR A 126 24.61 -0.89 -9.14
CA TYR A 126 24.35 -0.22 -10.41
C TYR A 126 23.19 0.79 -10.33
N LYS A 127 22.62 0.99 -9.14
CA LYS A 127 21.43 1.83 -8.89
C LYS A 127 20.16 1.31 -9.56
N CYS A 128 20.13 0.04 -9.95
CA CYS A 128 18.95 -0.61 -10.51
C CYS A 128 18.11 -1.21 -9.38
N LEU A 129 16.80 -1.12 -9.54
CA LEU A 129 15.82 -1.84 -8.71
C LEU A 129 15.59 -3.24 -9.28
N PRO A 130 15.04 -4.19 -8.51
CA PRO A 130 14.66 -5.50 -9.04
C PRO A 130 13.69 -5.41 -10.23
N TYR A 131 12.81 -4.40 -10.23
CA TYR A 131 11.91 -4.09 -11.34
C TYR A 131 12.65 -3.72 -12.64
N ASP A 132 13.75 -2.98 -12.52
CA ASP A 132 14.53 -2.53 -13.69
C ASP A 132 15.22 -3.70 -14.37
N GLU A 133 15.68 -4.67 -13.56
CA GLU A 133 16.32 -5.91 -14.00
C GLU A 133 15.33 -6.94 -14.57
N ALA A 134 14.02 -6.75 -14.44
CA ALA A 134 13.03 -7.73 -14.89
C ALA A 134 13.14 -8.04 -16.39
N LEU A 135 13.37 -9.33 -16.70
CA LEU A 135 13.62 -9.82 -18.06
C LEU A 135 12.45 -9.55 -19.02
N THR A 136 11.21 -9.81 -18.56
CA THR A 136 9.98 -9.78 -19.35
C THR A 136 8.95 -8.78 -18.80
N SER A 137 8.00 -8.36 -19.65
CA SER A 137 6.84 -7.56 -19.25
C SER A 137 6.02 -8.25 -18.17
N ASP A 138 5.85 -9.56 -18.26
CA ASP A 138 5.04 -10.35 -17.33
C ASP A 138 5.64 -10.35 -15.93
N ILE A 139 6.97 -10.35 -15.82
CA ILE A 139 7.67 -10.22 -14.54
C ILE A 139 7.55 -8.79 -14.01
N LYS A 140 7.64 -7.78 -14.88
CA LYS A 140 7.35 -6.39 -14.49
C LYS A 140 5.92 -6.24 -13.97
N GLU A 141 4.97 -6.96 -14.54
CA GLU A 141 3.60 -7.01 -14.02
C GLU A 141 3.51 -7.56 -12.59
N LEU A 142 4.38 -8.50 -12.21
CA LEU A 142 4.43 -9.00 -10.84
C LEU A 142 4.82 -7.92 -9.82
N PHE A 143 5.55 -6.89 -10.22
CA PHE A 143 5.83 -5.72 -9.37
C PHE A 143 4.62 -4.82 -9.13
N PHE A 144 3.56 -5.01 -9.90
CA PHE A 144 2.27 -4.36 -9.69
C PHE A 144 1.25 -5.31 -9.06
N ARG A 145 1.61 -6.59 -8.84
CA ARG A 145 0.77 -7.61 -8.21
C ARG A 145 1.27 -7.91 -6.80
N VAL A 146 0.34 -8.21 -5.90
CA VAL A 146 0.64 -8.90 -4.65
C VAL A 146 0.37 -10.38 -4.90
N PRO A 147 1.30 -11.27 -4.54
CA PRO A 147 1.09 -12.69 -4.73
C PRO A 147 0.00 -13.23 -3.77
N ASN A 148 -0.93 -14.03 -4.33
CA ASN A 148 -2.12 -14.63 -3.68
C ASN A 148 -3.10 -13.69 -2.98
N SER A 149 -3.18 -12.43 -3.40
CA SER A 149 -4.31 -11.61 -3.01
C SER A 149 -4.79 -10.76 -4.16
N ASN A 150 -6.10 -10.75 -4.35
CA ASN A 150 -6.85 -9.87 -5.24
C ASN A 150 -6.76 -8.41 -4.72
N ARG A 151 -5.55 -7.86 -4.58
CA ARG A 151 -5.30 -6.58 -3.88
C ARG A 151 -4.95 -5.46 -4.86
N LEU A 152 -5.60 -4.30 -4.69
CA LEU A 152 -5.41 -3.11 -5.54
C LEU A 152 -4.35 -2.18 -4.97
N VAL A 153 -3.46 -1.72 -5.85
CA VAL A 153 -2.39 -0.76 -5.57
C VAL A 153 -2.81 0.63 -6.04
N SER A 154 -2.81 1.62 -5.14
CA SER A 154 -3.07 3.02 -5.45
C SER A 154 -1.95 3.63 -6.31
N ILE A 155 -2.09 4.90 -6.71
CA ILE A 155 -1.04 5.63 -7.46
C ILE A 155 0.28 5.70 -6.67
N THR A 156 0.22 5.60 -5.34
CA THR A 156 1.38 5.67 -4.44
C THR A 156 2.04 4.30 -4.17
N GLY A 157 1.49 3.20 -4.68
CA GLY A 157 1.99 1.86 -4.35
C GLY A 157 1.32 1.21 -3.13
N ALA A 158 0.45 1.93 -2.42
CA ALA A 158 -0.27 1.44 -1.24
C ALA A 158 -1.41 0.49 -1.64
N ILE A 159 -1.57 -0.62 -0.93
CA ILE A 159 -2.71 -1.52 -1.12
C ILE A 159 -3.92 -0.95 -0.35
N GLU A 160 -5.10 -0.84 -0.97
CA GLU A 160 -6.29 -0.28 -0.27
C GLU A 160 -7.46 -1.27 -0.14
N TRP A 161 -7.55 -2.22 -1.07
CA TRP A 161 -8.68 -3.14 -1.22
C TRP A 161 -8.21 -4.59 -1.26
N GLU A 162 -8.97 -5.49 -0.65
CA GLU A 162 -8.92 -6.92 -0.95
C GLU A 162 -10.24 -7.33 -1.65
N LEU A 163 -10.14 -7.79 -2.89
CA LEU A 163 -11.27 -8.15 -3.75
C LEU A 163 -11.58 -9.65 -3.66
N ILE A 164 -12.88 -10.00 -3.73
CA ILE A 164 -13.39 -11.31 -4.18
C ILE A 164 -12.73 -12.52 -3.50
N ASP A 165 -13.18 -12.80 -2.28
CA ASP A 165 -12.97 -14.09 -1.59
C ASP A 165 -14.32 -14.64 -1.12
N VAL A 166 -14.45 -15.95 -0.98
CA VAL A 166 -15.67 -16.65 -0.55
C VAL A 166 -16.00 -16.35 0.92
N ASN A 167 -15.04 -15.84 1.70
CA ASN A 167 -15.18 -15.63 3.16
C ASN A 167 -14.97 -14.16 3.59
N VAL A 168 -15.20 -13.19 2.69
CA VAL A 168 -14.95 -11.75 2.98
C VAL A 168 -15.58 -11.30 4.30
N LEU A 169 -16.82 -11.70 4.56
CA LEU A 169 -17.55 -11.29 5.76
C LEU A 169 -16.97 -11.91 7.04
N GLU A 170 -16.61 -13.20 6.98
CA GLU A 170 -16.00 -13.92 8.12
C GLU A 170 -14.64 -13.31 8.48
N ASN A 171 -13.80 -13.06 7.47
CA ASN A 171 -12.48 -12.44 7.64
C ASN A 171 -12.59 -11.04 8.25
N ALA A 172 -13.53 -10.23 7.75
CA ALA A 172 -13.78 -8.89 8.28
C ALA A 172 -14.25 -8.93 9.73
N THR A 173 -15.15 -9.87 10.04
CA THR A 173 -15.68 -10.08 11.38
C THR A 173 -14.58 -10.47 12.37
N GLU A 174 -13.69 -11.40 12.00
CA GLU A 174 -12.61 -11.82 12.89
C GLU A 174 -11.58 -10.72 13.12
N GLU A 175 -11.15 -9.98 12.09
CA GLU A 175 -10.21 -8.86 12.29
C GLU A 175 -10.82 -7.79 13.20
N ARG A 176 -12.09 -7.44 13.02
CA ARG A 176 -12.78 -6.51 13.92
C ARG A 176 -12.93 -7.07 15.33
N ARG A 177 -13.20 -8.36 15.49
CA ARG A 177 -13.27 -9.02 16.82
C ARG A 177 -11.95 -8.90 17.56
N ILE A 178 -10.83 -9.15 16.86
CA ILE A 178 -9.49 -9.00 17.43
C ILE A 178 -9.25 -7.55 17.86
N ILE A 179 -9.53 -6.58 16.99
CA ILE A 179 -9.35 -5.15 17.29
C ILE A 179 -10.21 -4.72 18.48
N LYS A 180 -11.48 -5.12 18.51
CA LYS A 180 -12.41 -4.80 19.60
C LYS A 180 -11.95 -5.44 20.91
N SER A 181 -11.55 -6.71 20.90
CA SER A 181 -11.04 -7.40 22.09
C SER A 181 -9.81 -6.71 22.67
N VAL A 182 -8.92 -6.20 21.82
CA VAL A 182 -7.75 -5.43 22.26
C VAL A 182 -8.20 -4.13 22.93
N TYR A 183 -9.11 -3.38 22.29
CA TYR A 183 -9.63 -2.13 22.85
C TYR A 183 -10.32 -2.35 24.21
N ASP A 184 -11.25 -3.31 24.27
CA ASP A 184 -12.03 -3.61 25.46
C ASP A 184 -11.12 -4.04 26.63
N HIS A 185 -10.04 -4.79 26.35
CA HIS A 185 -9.05 -5.14 27.36
C HIS A 185 -8.42 -3.89 28.01
N PHE A 186 -7.93 -2.94 27.20
CA PHE A 186 -7.30 -1.72 27.72
C PHE A 186 -8.27 -0.81 28.48
N ILE A 187 -9.55 -0.79 28.09
CA ILE A 187 -10.61 -0.08 28.82
C ILE A 187 -10.88 -0.77 30.17
N GLN A 188 -11.07 -2.08 30.19
CA GLN A 188 -11.36 -2.85 31.42
C GLN A 188 -10.22 -2.73 32.43
N THR A 189 -8.97 -2.76 31.98
CA THR A 189 -7.80 -2.59 32.85
C THR A 189 -7.49 -1.13 33.17
N HIS A 190 -8.29 -0.16 32.69
CA HIS A 190 -8.09 1.27 32.89
C HIS A 190 -6.69 1.76 32.45
N THR A 191 -6.17 1.20 31.36
CA THR A 191 -4.82 1.48 30.85
C THR A 191 -4.80 2.02 29.43
N ILE A 192 -5.85 2.71 28.98
CA ILE A 192 -5.94 3.24 27.62
C ILE A 192 -4.75 4.14 27.26
N GLN A 193 -4.20 4.88 28.22
CA GLN A 193 -2.96 5.65 28.08
C GLN A 193 -1.80 4.81 27.51
N LYS A 194 -1.67 3.54 27.94
CA LYS A 194 -0.62 2.64 27.43
C LYS A 194 -0.76 2.35 25.94
N MET A 195 -1.97 2.43 25.37
CA MET A 195 -2.14 2.28 23.91
C MET A 195 -1.48 3.46 23.19
N PHE A 196 -1.75 4.70 23.63
CA PHE A 196 -1.14 5.90 23.06
C PHE A 196 0.38 5.89 23.22
N GLU A 197 0.88 5.59 24.42
CA GLU A 197 2.31 5.50 24.71
C GLU A 197 3.02 4.46 23.82
N GLN A 198 2.40 3.30 23.60
CA GLN A 198 2.97 2.26 22.74
C GLN A 198 2.99 2.68 21.27
N ILE A 199 1.93 3.33 20.77
CA ILE A 199 1.94 3.89 19.42
C ILE A 199 3.07 4.90 19.26
N GLU A 200 3.15 5.88 20.16
CA GLU A 200 4.17 6.93 20.09
C GLU A 200 5.59 6.35 20.19
N LYS A 201 5.84 5.46 21.16
CA LYS A 201 7.18 4.91 21.43
C LYS A 201 7.63 3.90 20.39
N ASN A 202 6.78 2.95 20.02
CA ASN A 202 7.19 1.82 19.18
C ASN A 202 6.96 2.10 17.70
N TYR A 203 5.83 2.71 17.33
CA TYR A 203 5.54 2.96 15.94
C TYR A 203 6.17 4.28 15.47
N ILE A 204 5.84 5.39 16.14
CA ILE A 204 6.20 6.74 15.66
C ILE A 204 7.68 7.07 15.89
N LYS A 205 8.26 6.69 17.04
CA LYS A 205 9.67 7.00 17.34
C LYS A 205 10.67 5.98 16.79
N LYS A 206 10.32 4.69 16.71
CA LYS A 206 11.26 3.63 16.30
C LYS A 206 11.09 3.17 14.86
N SER A 207 9.85 2.96 14.39
CA SER A 207 9.59 2.39 13.06
C SER A 207 9.48 3.45 11.98
N LEU A 208 8.89 4.60 12.30
CA LEU A 208 8.69 5.68 11.34
C LEU A 208 10.02 6.39 11.05
N SER A 209 10.59 6.12 9.87
CA SER A 209 11.79 6.79 9.36
C SER A 209 11.54 7.28 7.93
N ASN A 210 12.21 8.37 7.53
CA ASN A 210 12.21 8.87 6.15
C ASN A 210 10.86 9.31 5.55
N ILE A 211 9.89 9.76 6.37
CA ILE A 211 8.65 10.39 5.85
C ILE A 211 8.80 11.92 5.78
N ARG A 212 8.25 12.55 4.73
CA ARG A 212 8.14 14.02 4.69
C ARG A 212 7.24 14.50 5.82
N GLY A 213 7.68 15.53 6.55
CA GLY A 213 6.91 16.13 7.65
C GLY A 213 6.87 15.30 8.93
N ILE A 214 7.85 14.40 9.14
CA ILE A 214 7.91 13.50 10.30
C ILE A 214 7.80 14.22 11.65
N ASP A 215 8.38 15.42 11.78
CA ASP A 215 8.36 16.15 13.04
C ASP A 215 6.95 16.62 13.41
N HIS A 216 6.14 17.03 12.42
CA HIS A 216 4.74 17.37 12.64
C HIS A 216 3.94 16.14 13.08
N VAL A 217 4.20 14.97 12.46
CA VAL A 217 3.57 13.70 12.84
C VAL A 217 3.94 13.33 14.28
N LYS A 218 5.22 13.42 14.65
CA LYS A 218 5.70 13.20 16.03
C LYS A 218 5.01 14.12 17.02
N ASP A 219 4.85 15.39 16.69
CA ASP A 219 4.16 16.36 17.56
C ASP A 219 2.68 16.02 17.75
N PHE A 220 1.97 15.60 16.69
CA PHE A 220 0.59 15.15 16.82
C PHE A 220 0.46 13.93 17.72
N PHE A 221 1.32 12.92 17.55
CA PHE A 221 1.28 11.73 18.41
C PHE A 221 1.69 11.99 19.85
N ARG A 222 2.62 12.93 20.09
CA ARG A 222 2.92 13.41 21.45
C ARG A 222 1.68 14.01 22.11
N LYS A 223 0.95 14.90 21.41
CA LYS A 223 -0.31 15.47 21.93
C LYS A 223 -1.40 14.42 22.10
N ALA A 224 -1.48 13.44 21.20
CA ALA A 224 -2.41 12.31 21.33
C ALA A 224 -2.17 11.55 22.63
N THR A 225 -0.90 11.31 23.01
CA THR A 225 -0.53 10.66 24.27
C THR A 225 -0.79 11.54 25.49
N GLU A 226 -0.35 12.80 25.46
CA GLU A 226 -0.49 13.75 26.58
C GLU A 226 -1.98 14.00 26.93
N GLU A 227 -2.82 14.16 25.92
CA GLU A 227 -4.24 14.48 26.08
C GLU A 227 -5.14 13.24 26.06
N GLN A 228 -4.60 12.06 25.73
CA GLN A 228 -5.34 10.81 25.51
C GLN A 228 -6.49 10.99 24.50
N ASP A 229 -6.24 11.79 23.46
CA ASP A 229 -7.26 12.19 22.48
C ASP A 229 -6.91 11.69 21.07
N PRO A 230 -7.69 10.73 20.51
CA PRO A 230 -7.45 10.19 19.19
C PRO A 230 -7.71 11.20 18.06
N ARG A 231 -8.31 12.37 18.33
CA ARG A 231 -8.46 13.45 17.34
C ARG A 231 -7.11 13.94 16.82
N TRP A 232 -6.04 13.84 17.61
CA TRP A 232 -4.69 14.13 17.14
C TRP A 232 -4.15 13.10 16.14
N ILE A 233 -4.59 11.84 16.22
CA ILE A 233 -4.26 10.81 15.23
C ILE A 233 -4.93 11.14 13.89
N ILE A 234 -6.18 11.61 13.92
CA ILE A 234 -6.90 12.09 12.73
C ILE A 234 -6.15 13.28 12.10
N LYS A 235 -5.69 14.24 12.92
CA LYS A 235 -4.88 15.37 12.45
C LYS A 235 -3.57 14.93 11.81
N ALA A 236 -2.89 13.93 12.37
CA ALA A 236 -1.68 13.37 11.78
C ALA A 236 -1.97 12.70 10.44
N TYR A 237 -3.07 11.96 10.35
CA TYR A 237 -3.48 11.24 9.15
C TYR A 237 -3.88 12.15 7.99
N THR A 238 -4.48 13.30 8.30
CA THR A 238 -4.96 14.30 7.32
C THR A 238 -3.94 15.41 7.05
N ALA A 239 -2.78 15.37 7.71
CA ALA A 239 -1.75 16.37 7.52
C ALA A 239 -1.05 16.23 6.16
N GLU A 240 -0.54 17.34 5.63
CA GLU A 240 0.28 17.36 4.39
C GLU A 240 1.67 16.71 4.60
N THR A 241 1.67 15.40 4.84
CA THR A 241 2.81 14.54 5.16
C THR A 241 2.65 13.20 4.46
N ASP A 242 3.71 12.39 4.41
CA ASP A 242 3.61 11.05 3.83
C ASP A 242 2.98 10.01 4.79
N PHE A 243 2.57 10.42 5.99
CA PHE A 243 2.06 9.51 7.03
C PHE A 243 0.82 8.74 6.59
N TYR A 244 -0.12 9.41 5.90
CA TYR A 244 -1.30 8.78 5.28
C TYR A 244 -0.91 7.55 4.45
N SER A 245 -0.01 7.77 3.48
CA SER A 245 0.41 6.76 2.51
C SER A 245 1.18 5.64 3.21
N TYR A 246 2.04 5.99 4.16
CA TYR A 246 2.81 5.02 4.95
C TYR A 246 1.90 4.12 5.80
N LEU A 247 1.00 4.72 6.59
CA LEU A 247 0.10 3.99 7.48
C LEU A 247 -0.81 3.04 6.69
N ASN A 248 -1.41 3.52 5.59
CA ASN A 248 -2.30 2.69 4.79
C ASN A 248 -1.57 1.53 4.10
N THR A 249 -0.35 1.77 3.60
CA THR A 249 0.50 0.72 3.03
C THR A 249 0.80 -0.36 4.07
N GLU A 250 1.20 0.06 5.28
CA GLU A 250 1.49 -0.83 6.37
C GLU A 250 0.26 -1.68 6.76
N ILE A 251 -0.88 -1.03 7.05
CA ILE A 251 -2.10 -1.73 7.46
C ILE A 251 -2.51 -2.78 6.40
N ALA A 252 -2.42 -2.43 5.12
CA ALA A 252 -2.83 -3.34 4.05
C ALA A 252 -1.78 -4.41 3.70
N GLY A 253 -0.51 -4.17 4.00
CA GLY A 253 0.59 -5.12 3.80
C GLY A 253 0.53 -6.34 4.72
N GLY A 254 -0.18 -6.25 5.85
CA GLY A 254 -0.30 -7.36 6.81
C GLY A 254 0.85 -7.40 7.82
N ALA A 255 1.18 -8.59 8.36
CA ALA A 255 2.04 -8.78 9.53
C ALA A 255 3.42 -8.11 9.40
N THR A 256 3.60 -6.98 10.08
CA THR A 256 4.90 -6.30 10.25
C THR A 256 5.23 -6.20 11.74
N GLN A 257 6.45 -5.75 12.05
CA GLN A 257 6.96 -5.59 13.42
C GLN A 257 6.04 -4.75 14.33
N CYS A 258 5.23 -3.84 13.77
CA CYS A 258 4.32 -2.95 14.49
C CYS A 258 2.83 -3.29 14.28
N GLN A 259 2.48 -4.57 14.11
CA GLN A 259 1.09 -4.99 13.93
C GLN A 259 0.17 -4.60 15.09
N ASN A 260 0.67 -4.63 16.33
CA ASN A 260 -0.13 -4.28 17.50
C ASN A 260 -0.44 -2.78 17.55
N GLU A 261 0.54 -1.92 17.32
CA GLU A 261 0.36 -0.47 17.33
C GLU A 261 -0.60 -0.01 16.24
N ARG A 262 -0.55 -0.63 15.06
CA ARG A 262 -1.52 -0.36 13.98
C ARG A 262 -2.94 -0.78 14.38
N ARG A 263 -3.10 -1.93 15.05
CA ARG A 263 -4.38 -2.33 15.64
C ARG A 263 -4.85 -1.36 16.71
N TYR A 264 -3.96 -0.78 17.50
CA TYR A 264 -4.30 0.25 18.48
C TYR A 264 -4.83 1.52 17.81
N ILE A 265 -4.21 1.97 16.71
CA ILE A 265 -4.71 3.10 15.93
C ILE A 265 -6.14 2.80 15.42
N ILE A 266 -6.35 1.64 14.80
CA ILE A 266 -7.67 1.25 14.28
C ILE A 266 -8.70 1.17 15.42
N ALA A 267 -8.34 0.55 16.54
CA ALA A 267 -9.18 0.45 17.73
C ALA A 267 -9.60 1.83 18.27
N LEU A 268 -8.63 2.74 18.45
CA LEU A 268 -8.89 4.10 18.94
C LEU A 268 -9.83 4.85 17.99
N LEU A 269 -9.59 4.78 16.67
CA LEU A 269 -10.44 5.45 15.69
C LEU A 269 -11.83 4.81 15.56
N SER A 270 -11.98 3.52 15.87
CA SER A 270 -13.26 2.80 15.72
C SER A 270 -14.16 2.88 16.96
N TYR A 271 -13.56 2.97 18.16
CA TYR A 271 -14.29 2.71 19.42
C TYR A 271 -14.12 3.79 20.50
N HIS A 272 -13.20 4.74 20.34
CA HIS A 272 -13.01 5.78 21.35
C HIS A 272 -14.21 6.73 21.43
N SER A 273 -14.76 6.89 22.63
CA SER A 273 -16.02 7.62 22.85
C SER A 273 -15.95 9.10 22.45
N SER A 274 -14.76 9.73 22.51
CA SER A 274 -14.59 11.10 22.04
C SER A 274 -14.86 11.28 20.54
N LEU A 275 -14.88 10.19 19.77
CA LEU A 275 -15.16 10.19 18.34
C LEU A 275 -16.62 9.84 18.02
N ASP A 276 -17.45 9.48 19.01
CA ASP A 276 -18.85 9.10 18.76
C ASP A 276 -19.62 10.25 18.06
N THR A 277 -19.28 11.50 18.34
CA THR A 277 -19.89 12.70 17.71
C THR A 277 -19.49 12.91 16.24
N TYR A 278 -18.46 12.21 15.75
CA TYR A 278 -17.98 12.26 14.37
C TYR A 278 -18.53 11.11 13.53
N SER A 279 -19.27 10.18 14.15
CA SER A 279 -19.88 9.03 13.47
C SER A 279 -20.73 9.47 12.28
N PHE A 280 -20.56 8.79 11.15
CA PHE A 280 -21.26 9.11 9.91
C PHE A 280 -21.94 7.88 9.31
N THR A 281 -23.19 8.06 8.90
CA THR A 281 -23.93 7.14 8.01
C THR A 281 -24.47 7.93 6.83
N GLY A 282 -24.55 7.30 5.67
CA GLY A 282 -24.93 7.97 4.43
C GLY A 282 -23.95 7.70 3.29
N SER A 283 -23.94 8.58 2.30
CA SER A 283 -23.14 8.40 1.10
C SER A 283 -21.77 9.09 1.18
N GLY A 284 -20.72 8.33 0.84
CA GLY A 284 -19.36 8.81 0.65
C GLY A 284 -18.90 8.63 -0.79
N TYR A 285 -18.04 9.52 -1.27
CA TYR A 285 -17.54 9.57 -2.64
C TYR A 285 -16.02 9.60 -2.64
N ARG A 286 -15.40 8.75 -3.45
CA ARG A 286 -13.96 8.72 -3.64
C ARG A 286 -13.65 8.49 -5.11
N VAL A 287 -12.67 9.21 -5.63
CA VAL A 287 -12.17 8.97 -6.98
C VAL A 287 -10.84 8.27 -6.91
N VAL A 288 -10.68 7.23 -7.73
CA VAL A 288 -9.45 6.47 -7.89
C VAL A 288 -9.14 6.24 -9.38
N ARG A 289 -7.87 6.03 -9.72
CA ARG A 289 -7.46 5.54 -11.05
C ARG A 289 -7.33 4.03 -11.03
N MET A 290 -8.08 3.36 -11.89
CA MET A 290 -8.12 1.90 -11.96
C MET A 290 -7.83 1.41 -13.37
N THR A 291 -7.21 0.25 -13.49
CA THR A 291 -7.04 -0.37 -14.80
C THR A 291 -8.35 -0.96 -15.30
N THR A 292 -8.49 -1.15 -16.62
CA THR A 292 -9.66 -1.85 -17.19
C THR A 292 -9.81 -3.25 -16.57
N ASP A 293 -8.69 -3.91 -16.32
CA ASP A 293 -8.66 -5.26 -15.77
C ASP A 293 -9.12 -5.26 -14.31
N ASP A 294 -8.79 -4.22 -13.53
CA ASP A 294 -9.30 -4.05 -12.17
C ASP A 294 -10.79 -3.77 -12.16
N ILE A 295 -11.28 -2.86 -13.01
CA ILE A 295 -12.71 -2.57 -13.13
C ILE A 295 -13.50 -3.84 -13.48
N SER A 296 -12.96 -4.71 -14.33
CA SER A 296 -13.62 -5.96 -14.74
C SER A 296 -13.89 -6.95 -13.58
N LYS A 297 -13.17 -6.79 -12.46
CA LYS A 297 -13.36 -7.58 -11.24
C LYS A 297 -14.61 -7.15 -10.46
N TYR A 298 -15.03 -5.90 -10.61
CA TYR A 298 -16.19 -5.37 -9.90
C TYR A 298 -17.48 -5.81 -10.59
N LYS A 299 -18.09 -6.87 -10.06
CA LYS A 299 -19.35 -7.42 -10.57
C LYS A 299 -20.46 -7.20 -9.55
N PRO A 300 -21.69 -6.89 -10.01
CA PRO A 300 -22.85 -6.81 -9.13
C PRO A 300 -22.99 -8.06 -8.27
N ASN A 301 -23.35 -7.86 -7.00
CA ASN A 301 -23.46 -8.87 -5.94
C ASN A 301 -22.15 -9.46 -5.41
N CYS A 302 -20.99 -9.08 -5.92
CA CYS A 302 -19.72 -9.42 -5.27
C CYS A 302 -19.50 -8.54 -4.04
N CYS A 303 -18.86 -9.11 -3.01
CA CYS A 303 -18.43 -8.39 -1.82
C CYS A 303 -16.93 -8.10 -1.86
N LEU A 304 -16.55 -7.01 -1.21
CA LEU A 304 -15.16 -6.63 -0.97
C LEU A 304 -14.99 -6.10 0.44
N MET A 305 -13.76 -6.07 0.93
CA MET A 305 -13.42 -5.54 2.25
C MET A 305 -12.31 -4.50 2.13
N THR A 306 -12.47 -3.40 2.85
CA THR A 306 -11.41 -2.39 2.99
C THR A 306 -10.25 -2.96 3.80
N LYS A 307 -9.01 -2.76 3.34
CA LYS A 307 -7.83 -3.22 4.10
C LYS A 307 -7.19 -2.11 4.90
N SER A 308 -7.22 -0.89 4.39
CA SER A 308 -6.73 0.30 5.06
C SER A 308 -7.89 1.26 5.30
N PHE A 309 -7.57 2.42 5.88
CA PHE A 309 -8.51 3.52 5.91
C PHE A 309 -8.74 4.05 4.49
N LEU A 310 -9.95 4.52 4.20
CA LEU A 310 -10.25 5.21 2.95
C LEU A 310 -10.62 6.66 3.21
N SER A 311 -9.80 7.58 2.73
CA SER A 311 -10.18 8.99 2.63
C SER A 311 -11.18 9.19 1.50
N SER A 312 -12.36 9.65 1.85
CA SER A 312 -13.47 9.92 0.95
C SER A 312 -14.01 11.32 1.28
N SER A 313 -14.98 11.79 0.50
CA SER A 313 -15.73 13.01 0.82
C SER A 313 -17.22 12.67 0.95
N ILE A 314 -17.93 13.33 1.85
CA ILE A 314 -19.39 13.31 1.89
C ILE A 314 -20.02 14.06 0.71
N ASP A 315 -19.25 14.92 0.02
CA ASP A 315 -19.69 15.70 -1.13
C ASP A 315 -19.11 15.14 -2.44
N ARG A 316 -20.03 14.70 -3.32
CA ARG A 316 -19.70 14.24 -4.66
C ARG A 316 -18.93 15.28 -5.48
N LYS A 317 -19.33 16.56 -5.40
CA LYS A 317 -18.72 17.63 -6.20
C LYS A 317 -17.28 17.86 -5.80
N ILE A 318 -16.97 17.76 -4.51
CA ILE A 318 -15.61 17.86 -4.00
C ILE A 318 -14.76 16.71 -4.55
N ALA A 319 -15.28 15.48 -4.50
CA ALA A 319 -14.60 14.32 -5.10
C ALA A 319 -14.37 14.49 -6.61
N GLU A 320 -15.32 15.04 -7.36
CA GLU A 320 -15.16 15.37 -8.79
C GLU A 320 -14.13 16.48 -9.04
N LEU A 321 -14.07 17.51 -8.19
CA LEU A 321 -13.06 18.57 -8.28
C LEU A 321 -11.64 18.05 -8.00
N PHE A 322 -11.49 17.08 -7.08
CA PHE A 322 -10.22 16.40 -6.84
C PHE A 322 -9.69 15.72 -8.11
N LEU A 323 -10.58 15.06 -8.85
CA LEU A 323 -10.27 14.43 -10.12
C LEU A 323 -9.81 15.44 -11.17
N HIS A 324 -10.46 16.60 -11.28
CA HIS A 324 -10.01 17.67 -12.17
C HIS A 324 -8.61 18.20 -11.80
N ARG A 325 -8.36 18.41 -10.49
CA ARG A 325 -7.05 18.88 -9.99
C ARG A 325 -5.93 17.89 -10.31
N GLN A 326 -6.15 16.60 -10.05
CA GLN A 326 -5.13 15.57 -10.31
C GLN A 326 -4.84 15.43 -11.81
N GLU A 327 -5.84 15.54 -12.70
CA GLU A 327 -5.61 15.50 -14.14
C GLU A 327 -4.79 16.71 -14.62
N LEU A 328 -5.10 17.93 -14.16
CA LEU A 328 -4.32 19.13 -14.49
C LEU A 328 -2.86 19.04 -14.00
N GLU A 329 -2.63 18.48 -12.81
CA GLU A 329 -1.28 18.24 -12.32
C GLU A 329 -0.55 17.20 -13.17
N TYR A 330 -1.23 16.12 -13.56
CA TYR A 330 -0.67 15.09 -14.42
C TYR A 330 -0.28 15.65 -15.79
N GLU A 331 -1.14 16.46 -16.42
CA GLU A 331 -0.85 17.15 -17.67
C GLU A 331 0.40 18.05 -17.56
N LYS A 332 0.56 18.76 -16.44
CA LYS A 332 1.74 19.61 -16.18
C LYS A 332 3.04 18.82 -16.06
N THR A 333 3.00 17.58 -15.56
CA THR A 333 4.20 16.74 -15.43
C THR A 333 4.72 16.21 -16.77
N GLY A 334 3.95 16.35 -17.87
CA GLY A 334 4.35 15.87 -19.20
C GLY A 334 4.48 14.35 -19.33
N VAL A 335 4.14 13.59 -18.29
CA VAL A 335 4.16 12.13 -18.29
C VAL A 335 3.01 11.65 -19.20
N LYS A 336 3.35 11.13 -20.38
CA LYS A 336 2.33 10.54 -21.26
C LYS A 336 1.72 9.32 -20.57
N GLN A 337 0.38 9.30 -20.48
CA GLN A 337 -0.34 8.12 -19.98
C GLN A 337 0.06 6.89 -20.81
N ARG A 338 0.43 5.81 -20.14
CA ARG A 338 0.76 4.56 -20.83
C ARG A 338 -0.52 4.04 -21.50
N GLN A 339 -0.42 3.77 -22.79
CA GLN A 339 -1.50 3.24 -23.61
C GLN A 339 -1.27 1.75 -23.86
N LYS A 340 -2.34 0.96 -23.93
CA LYS A 340 -2.34 -0.41 -24.46
C LYS A 340 -1.93 -0.35 -25.95
N ALA A 341 -1.58 -1.49 -26.54
CA ALA A 341 -1.19 -1.57 -27.96
C ALA A 341 -2.29 -1.08 -28.93
N ASP A 342 -3.54 -1.02 -28.47
CA ASP A 342 -4.70 -0.47 -29.18
C ASP A 342 -4.92 1.04 -28.96
N GLY A 343 -4.01 1.73 -28.25
CA GLY A 343 -4.09 3.16 -27.96
C GLY A 343 -4.95 3.54 -26.75
N LYS A 344 -5.63 2.60 -26.09
CA LYS A 344 -6.47 2.91 -24.91
C LYS A 344 -5.61 3.14 -23.67
N SER A 345 -5.96 4.14 -22.87
CA SER A 345 -5.27 4.36 -21.58
C SER A 345 -5.36 3.13 -20.69
N ILE A 346 -4.24 2.74 -20.08
CA ILE A 346 -4.17 1.58 -19.19
C ILE A 346 -5.00 1.81 -17.91
N LYS A 347 -5.19 3.07 -17.49
CA LYS A 347 -5.95 3.43 -16.28
C LYS A 347 -7.00 4.50 -16.59
N SER A 348 -8.25 4.29 -16.20
CA SER A 348 -9.32 5.30 -16.29
C SER A 348 -9.73 5.79 -14.91
N TRP A 349 -10.28 7.00 -14.85
CA TRP A 349 -10.91 7.50 -13.64
C TRP A 349 -12.14 6.67 -13.27
N THR A 350 -12.27 6.38 -11.98
CA THR A 350 -13.39 5.62 -11.42
C THR A 350 -13.90 6.31 -10.17
N MET A 351 -15.20 6.59 -10.14
CA MET A 351 -15.93 7.08 -8.98
C MET A 351 -16.43 5.88 -8.17
N CYS A 352 -16.02 5.80 -6.92
CA CYS A 352 -16.58 4.87 -5.96
C CYS A 352 -17.58 5.63 -5.08
N LYS A 353 -18.84 5.19 -5.09
CA LYS A 353 -19.92 5.70 -4.25
C LYS A 353 -20.22 4.66 -3.18
N TYR A 354 -19.86 4.96 -1.93
CA TYR A 354 -20.11 4.11 -0.77
C TYR A 354 -21.40 4.55 -0.09
N THR A 355 -22.23 3.59 0.33
CA THR A 355 -23.34 3.80 1.24
C THR A 355 -23.00 3.13 2.57
N LEU A 356 -22.67 3.94 3.57
CA LEU A 356 -22.36 3.52 4.93
C LEU A 356 -23.64 3.43 5.76
N LYS A 357 -23.82 2.32 6.46
CA LYS A 357 -25.02 2.02 7.26
C LYS A 357 -24.73 2.02 8.76
N HIS A 358 -23.50 1.73 9.17
CA HIS A 358 -23.18 1.60 10.59
C HIS A 358 -22.33 2.77 11.11
N ARG A 359 -22.69 3.30 12.29
CA ARG A 359 -22.10 4.54 12.83
C ARG A 359 -20.58 4.46 13.10
N ARG A 360 -20.02 3.27 13.28
CA ARG A 360 -18.59 3.06 13.56
C ARG A 360 -17.74 2.85 12.30
N THR A 361 -18.31 2.95 11.10
CA THR A 361 -17.59 2.66 9.84
C THR A 361 -17.12 3.89 9.12
N GLY A 362 -17.79 5.02 9.34
CA GLY A 362 -17.41 6.32 8.82
C GLY A 362 -17.21 7.32 9.95
N LEU A 363 -16.12 8.08 9.86
CA LEU A 363 -15.94 9.30 10.64
C LEU A 363 -15.95 10.50 9.70
N HIS A 364 -16.88 11.44 9.90
CA HIS A 364 -16.85 12.74 9.23
C HIS A 364 -15.90 13.66 9.98
N VAL A 365 -14.69 13.82 9.47
CA VAL A 365 -13.54 14.42 10.19
C VAL A 365 -13.20 15.84 9.74
N GLU A 366 -14.09 16.50 9.01
CA GLU A 366 -13.87 17.81 8.41
C GLU A 366 -13.35 18.89 9.39
N ASN A 367 -13.90 18.96 10.60
CA ASN A 367 -13.48 19.93 11.63
C ASN A 367 -12.16 19.56 12.33
N SER A 368 -11.67 18.35 12.12
CA SER A 368 -10.39 17.85 12.64
C SER A 368 -9.34 17.67 11.55
N SER A 369 -9.70 17.92 10.28
CA SER A 369 -8.81 17.89 9.12
C SER A 369 -8.04 19.20 8.96
N GLN A 370 -6.89 19.16 8.28
CA GLN A 370 -6.19 20.37 7.85
C GLN A 370 -6.92 21.10 6.71
N TYR A 371 -7.94 20.48 6.09
CA TYR A 371 -8.73 21.03 5.00
C TYR A 371 -10.21 21.18 5.39
N PRO A 372 -10.56 22.21 6.19
CA PRO A 372 -11.95 22.55 6.43
C PRO A 372 -12.61 22.87 5.07
N ASN A 373 -13.81 22.35 4.82
CA ASN A 373 -14.58 22.43 3.57
C ASN A 373 -14.38 21.30 2.55
N GLU A 374 -13.59 20.25 2.85
CA GLU A 374 -13.49 19.06 1.96
C GLU A 374 -14.54 17.98 2.26
N GLY A 375 -15.36 18.15 3.31
CA GLY A 375 -16.32 17.14 3.73
C GLY A 375 -15.66 15.79 4.03
N GLU A 376 -14.46 15.80 4.61
CA GLU A 376 -13.60 14.62 4.70
C GLU A 376 -14.28 13.49 5.52
N LEU A 377 -14.35 12.33 4.89
CA LEU A 377 -14.94 11.11 5.42
C LEU A 377 -13.87 10.03 5.47
N LEU A 378 -13.58 9.55 6.68
CA LEU A 378 -12.66 8.44 6.90
C LEU A 378 -13.45 7.15 7.06
N ILE A 379 -13.35 6.24 6.09
CA ILE A 379 -13.95 4.91 6.17
C ILE A 379 -12.95 3.96 6.83
N MET A 380 -13.42 3.18 7.81
CA MET A 380 -12.58 2.27 8.59
C MET A 380 -12.07 1.08 7.76
N PRO A 381 -10.92 0.49 8.15
CA PRO A 381 -10.51 -0.83 7.68
C PRO A 381 -11.54 -1.89 8.06
N TYR A 382 -11.52 -2.99 7.30
CA TYR A 382 -12.39 -4.15 7.48
C TYR A 382 -13.87 -3.81 7.39
N THR A 383 -14.25 -2.77 6.64
CA THR A 383 -15.65 -2.52 6.25
C THR A 383 -15.96 -3.30 4.99
N VAL A 384 -17.05 -4.08 5.02
CA VAL A 384 -17.47 -4.90 3.89
C VAL A 384 -18.52 -4.18 3.06
N PHE A 385 -18.28 -4.10 1.75
CA PHE A 385 -19.21 -3.55 0.79
C PHE A 385 -19.65 -4.61 -0.21
N LYS A 386 -20.95 -4.63 -0.49
CA LYS A 386 -21.54 -5.31 -1.64
C LYS A 386 -21.58 -4.35 -2.82
N ILE A 387 -21.12 -4.81 -3.97
CA ILE A 387 -21.22 -4.05 -5.22
C ILE A 387 -22.67 -4.13 -5.71
N LEU A 388 -23.34 -2.99 -5.79
CA LEU A 388 -24.71 -2.90 -6.31
C LEU A 388 -24.70 -2.81 -7.83
N LYS A 389 -23.85 -1.94 -8.38
CA LYS A 389 -23.86 -1.59 -9.80
C LYS A 389 -22.50 -1.08 -10.26
N VAL A 390 -22.17 -1.35 -11.51
CA VAL A 390 -21.08 -0.69 -12.24
C VAL A 390 -21.67 -0.06 -13.50
N SER A 391 -21.43 1.22 -13.71
CA SER A 391 -21.99 1.96 -14.86
C SER A 391 -21.07 3.07 -15.35
N GLN A 392 -21.33 3.58 -16.56
CA GLN A 392 -20.64 4.76 -17.08
C GLN A 392 -21.47 6.00 -16.75
N VAL A 393 -20.83 7.00 -16.15
CA VAL A 393 -21.47 8.29 -15.80
C VAL A 393 -20.72 9.44 -16.45
N LYS A 394 -21.44 10.52 -16.76
CA LYS A 394 -20.82 11.71 -17.34
C LYS A 394 -19.92 12.40 -16.33
N ALA A 395 -18.72 12.78 -16.76
CA ALA A 395 -17.80 13.59 -15.98
C ALA A 395 -17.61 14.96 -16.68
N PRO A 396 -18.53 15.92 -16.47
CA PRO A 396 -18.53 17.17 -17.23
C PRO A 396 -17.30 18.05 -16.96
N TYR A 397 -16.54 17.78 -15.90
CA TYR A 397 -15.38 18.55 -15.49
C TYR A 397 -14.05 17.97 -15.99
N LEU A 398 -14.05 16.83 -16.67
CA LEU A 398 -12.83 16.29 -17.28
C LEU A 398 -12.68 16.81 -18.72
N PRO A 399 -11.54 17.45 -19.07
CA PRO A 399 -11.34 18.01 -20.39
C PRO A 399 -11.26 16.94 -21.50
N ASN A 400 -10.75 15.75 -21.18
CA ASN A 400 -10.40 14.72 -22.17
C ASN A 400 -11.22 13.41 -22.05
N GLU A 401 -12.01 13.23 -20.98
CA GLU A 401 -12.79 12.01 -20.74
C GLU A 401 -14.25 12.37 -20.40
N PRO A 402 -15.21 12.26 -21.35
CA PRO A 402 -16.59 12.67 -21.11
C PRO A 402 -17.35 11.72 -20.18
N PHE A 403 -16.83 10.51 -19.97
CA PHE A 403 -17.40 9.48 -19.11
C PHE A 403 -16.35 8.85 -18.22
N ILE A 404 -16.75 8.55 -16.99
CA ILE A 404 -15.98 7.76 -16.03
C ILE A 404 -16.78 6.54 -15.59
N THR A 405 -16.09 5.53 -15.10
CA THR A 405 -16.74 4.39 -14.46
C THR A 405 -17.24 4.81 -13.08
N GLU A 406 -18.47 4.47 -12.72
CA GLU A 406 -18.99 4.58 -11.37
C GLU A 406 -19.31 3.19 -10.81
N ILE A 407 -18.81 2.93 -9.62
CA ILE A 407 -19.05 1.71 -8.85
C ILE A 407 -19.88 2.10 -7.63
N GLU A 408 -21.10 1.58 -7.54
CA GLU A 408 -21.98 1.77 -6.39
C GLU A 408 -21.79 0.62 -5.40
N LEU A 409 -21.43 0.97 -4.17
CA LEU A 409 -21.04 0.07 -3.10
C LEU A 409 -21.93 0.32 -1.89
N GLU A 410 -22.50 -0.73 -1.33
CA GLU A 410 -23.34 -0.63 -0.15
C GLU A 410 -22.78 -1.48 0.98
N GLU A 411 -22.64 -0.87 2.16
CA GLU A 411 -22.23 -1.58 3.35
C GLU A 411 -23.23 -2.72 3.63
N CYS A 412 -22.71 -3.94 3.71
CA CYS A 412 -23.51 -5.15 3.89
C CYS A 412 -23.07 -5.97 5.10
N ASP A 413 -22.36 -5.32 6.01
CA ASP A 413 -21.77 -5.93 7.18
C ASP A 413 -22.68 -5.79 8.40
N GLN A 414 -22.64 -6.79 9.28
CA GLN A 414 -23.24 -6.73 10.60
C GLN A 414 -22.11 -6.45 11.59
N TYR A 415 -22.06 -5.21 12.09
CA TYR A 415 -21.16 -4.90 13.20
C TYR A 415 -21.68 -5.58 14.46
N MET A 416 -20.76 -6.15 15.25
CA MET A 416 -21.06 -6.83 16.51
C MET A 416 -22.04 -5.98 17.34
N GLU A 417 -23.32 -6.34 17.34
CA GLU A 417 -24.32 -5.80 18.24
C GLU A 417 -24.07 -6.43 19.62
N THR A 418 -23.28 -5.74 20.43
CA THR A 418 -23.18 -5.98 21.88
C THR A 418 -23.00 -4.67 22.60
#